data_AF-A0A972QNH3-F1
#
_entry.id   AF-A0A972QNH3-F1
#
_cell.length_a   1.000
_cell.length_b   1.000
_cell.length_c   1.000
_cell.angle_alpha   90.00
_cell.angle_beta   90.00
_cell.angle_gamma   90.00
#
_symmetry.space_group_name_H-M   'P 1'
#
loop_
_entity.id
_entity.type
_entity.pdbx_description
1 polymer ?
#
loop_
_entity_poly.entity_id
_entity_poly.type
_entity_poly.pdbx_seq_one_letter_code
_entity_poly.pdbx_strand_id
1 'polypeptide(L)' 'MLNQKRRKDVRNIAIIAHVDHGKTTLIDALLKYTGAYEFKDGEVAIMDSNPLEKERGIT' A
#
# COMPACT_ATOMS: atom_id res chain seq x y z
N MET A 1 2.71 -20.60 -24.99
CA MET A 1 2.81 -20.19 -23.57
C MET A 1 3.98 -19.24 -23.42
N LEU A 2 3.75 -17.99 -22.99
CA LEU A 2 4.79 -16.96 -22.91
C LEU A 2 5.81 -17.33 -21.83
N ASN A 3 7.05 -17.61 -22.26
CA ASN A 3 8.20 -17.79 -21.38
C ASN A 3 8.66 -16.40 -20.90
N GLN A 4 7.97 -15.84 -19.89
CA GLN A 4 8.39 -14.58 -19.29
C GLN A 4 9.60 -14.83 -18.38
N LYS A 5 10.75 -14.25 -18.77
CA LYS A 5 11.99 -14.26 -17.99
C LYS A 5 11.73 -13.60 -16.63
N ARG A 6 11.66 -14.40 -15.55
CA ARG A 6 11.43 -13.89 -14.19
C ARG A 6 12.57 -12.96 -13.78
N ARG A 7 12.23 -11.71 -13.45
CA ARG A 7 13.13 -10.71 -12.85
C ARG A 7 13.52 -11.19 -11.45
N LYS A 8 14.84 -11.37 -11.21
CA LYS A 8 15.35 -11.86 -9.90
C LYS A 8 15.33 -10.78 -8.82
N ASP A 9 15.32 -9.52 -9.24
CA ASP A 9 15.30 -8.28 -8.48
C ASP A 9 13.90 -7.87 -8.00
N VAL A 10 12.82 -8.47 -8.54
CA VAL A 10 11.44 -8.12 -8.19
C VAL A 10 10.86 -9.15 -7.20
N ARG A 11 10.13 -8.65 -6.20
CA ARG A 11 9.36 -9.46 -5.26
C ARG A 11 7.95 -8.89 -5.17
N ASN A 12 6.97 -9.75 -5.43
CA ASN A 12 5.57 -9.44 -5.17
C ASN A 12 5.28 -9.80 -3.71
N ILE A 13 4.74 -8.87 -2.95
CA ILE A 13 4.38 -9.06 -1.54
C ILE A 13 2.92 -8.65 -1.34
N ALA A 14 2.26 -9.26 -0.34
CA ALA A 14 0.93 -8.89 0.11
C ALA A 14 0.95 -8.74 1.63
N ILE A 15 0.28 -7.71 2.15
CA ILE A 15 0.19 -7.45 3.59
C ILE A 15 -1.20 -7.91 4.05
N ILE A 16 -1.23 -8.84 5.00
CA ILE A 16 -2.46 -9.38 5.59
C ILE A 16 -2.36 -9.22 7.10
N ALA A 17 -3.39 -8.65 7.70
CA ALA A 17 -3.50 -8.48 9.14
C ALA A 17 -4.98 -8.36 9.53
N HIS A 18 -5.26 -8.51 10.82
CA HIS A 18 -6.60 -8.29 11.38
C HIS A 18 -7.04 -6.82 11.26
N VAL A 19 -8.35 -6.57 11.40
CA VAL A 19 -8.93 -5.21 11.43
C VAL A 19 -8.23 -4.39 12.52
N ASP A 20 -8.02 -3.10 12.27
CA ASP A 20 -7.34 -2.15 13.17
C ASP A 20 -5.87 -2.44 13.52
N HIS A 21 -5.21 -3.39 12.83
CA HIS A 21 -3.78 -3.68 13.02
C HIS A 21 -2.85 -2.74 12.23
N GLY A 22 -3.35 -1.61 11.72
CA GLY A 22 -2.53 -0.59 11.08
C GLY A 22 -1.88 -1.00 9.75
N LYS A 23 -2.51 -1.89 8.97
CA LYS A 23 -2.01 -2.30 7.63
C LYS A 23 -1.75 -1.09 6.73
N THR A 24 -2.73 -0.20 6.66
CA THR A 24 -2.71 1.02 5.84
C THR A 24 -1.60 1.96 6.31
N THR A 25 -1.43 2.13 7.63
CA THR A 25 -0.35 2.91 8.22
C THR A 25 1.04 2.35 7.88
N LEU A 26 1.20 1.02 7.92
CA LEU A 26 2.47 0.37 7.55
C LEU A 26 2.81 0.62 6.08
N ILE A 27 1.82 0.51 5.20
CA ILE A 27 1.99 0.76 3.76
C ILE A 27 2.37 2.21 3.50
N ASP A 28 1.68 3.17 4.12
CA ASP A 28 2.00 4.60 3.99
C ASP A 28 3.45 4.86 4.45
N ALA A 29 3.86 4.29 5.58
CA ALA A 29 5.25 4.42 6.08
C ALA A 29 6.28 3.83 5.10
N LEU A 30 5.98 2.70 4.46
CA LEU A 30 6.85 2.10 3.45
C LEU A 30 6.97 3.01 2.22
N LEU A 31 5.86 3.54 1.70
CA LEU A 31 5.87 4.45 0.55
C LEU A 31 6.68 5.72 0.83
N LYS A 32 6.54 6.26 2.05
CA LYS A 32 7.30 7.42 2.52
C LYS A 32 8.79 7.11 2.63
N TYR A 33 9.13 5.97 3.25
CA TYR A 33 10.52 5.56 3.46
C TYR A 33 11.26 5.30 2.14
N THR A 34 10.59 4.68 1.16
CA THR A 34 11.20 4.41 -0.15
C THR A 34 11.23 5.62 -1.06
N GLY A 35 10.59 6.74 -0.68
CA GLY A 35 10.38 7.89 -1.56
C GLY A 35 9.55 7.55 -2.80
N ALA A 36 8.73 6.50 -2.74
CA ALA A 36 7.89 6.07 -3.85
C ALA A 36 6.64 6.95 -4.00
N TYR A 37 6.31 7.72 -2.96
CA TYR A 37 5.20 8.67 -2.94
C TYR A 37 5.57 9.90 -2.11
N GLU A 38 5.19 11.08 -2.60
CA GLU A 38 5.31 12.34 -1.87
C GLU A 38 3.95 12.70 -1.27
N PHE A 39 3.89 12.77 0.05
CA PHE A 39 2.67 13.01 0.80
C PHE A 39 2.35 14.50 0.81
N LYS A 40 1.11 14.87 0.48
CA LYS A 40 0.60 16.22 0.74
C LYS A 40 0.21 16.36 2.20
N ASP A 41 0.19 17.60 2.69
CA ASP A 41 -0.26 17.89 4.06
C ASP A 41 -1.68 17.36 4.29
N GLY A 42 -1.83 16.52 5.32
CA GLY A 42 -3.10 15.89 5.69
C GLY A 42 -3.50 14.66 4.86
N GLU A 43 -2.67 14.21 3.93
CA GLU A 43 -2.93 13.01 3.12
C GLU A 43 -2.57 11.74 3.89
N VAL A 44 -3.55 10.83 4.01
CA VAL A 44 -3.45 9.54 4.70
C VAL A 44 -4.16 8.47 3.88
N ALA A 45 -3.78 7.20 4.06
CA ALA A 45 -4.42 6.06 3.41
C ALA A 45 -4.38 6.14 1.87
N ILE A 46 -3.18 6.27 1.31
CA ILE A 46 -3.00 6.56 -0.12
C ILE A 46 -3.56 5.45 -1.02
N MET A 47 -3.53 4.21 -0.54
CA MET A 47 -4.02 3.05 -1.30
C MET A 47 -5.54 2.92 -1.28
N ASP A 48 -6.23 3.63 -0.39
CA ASP A 48 -7.69 3.62 -0.28
C ASP A 48 -8.27 4.54 -1.36
N SER A 49 -8.92 3.93 -2.36
CA SER A 49 -9.40 4.64 -3.55
C SER A 49 -10.91 4.83 -3.54
N ASN A 50 -11.64 3.92 -2.89
CA ASN A 50 -13.10 3.98 -2.80
C ASN A 50 -13.54 4.99 -1.72
N PRO A 51 -14.65 5.72 -1.93
CA PRO A 51 -15.16 6.65 -0.92
C PRO A 51 -15.48 5.97 0.42
N LEU A 52 -15.99 4.74 0.40
CA LEU A 52 -16.30 3.96 1.61
C LEU A 52 -15.04 3.59 2.41
N GLU A 53 -13.92 3.33 1.73
CA GLU A 53 -12.63 3.03 2.36
C GLU A 53 -12.16 4.26 3.15
N LYS A 54 -12.21 5.44 2.52
CA LYS A 54 -11.84 6.72 3.15
C LYS A 54 -12.78 7.15 4.27
N GLU A 55 -14.09 6.95 4.10
CA GLU A 55 -15.09 7.35 5.10
C GLU A 55 -15.08 6.44 6.33
N ARG A 56 -14.85 5.14 6.14
CA ARG A 56 -14.93 4.14 7.22
C ARG A 56 -13.56 3.69 7.74
N GLY A 57 -12.46 4.14 7.14
CA GLY A 57 -11.10 3.74 7.51
C GLY A 57 -10.85 2.24 7.27
N ILE A 58 -11.39 1.69 6.18
CA ILE A 58 -11.25 0.27 5.82
C ILE A 58 -10.45 0.14 4.52
N THR A 59 -9.70 -0.95 4.38
CA THR A 59 -8.89 -1.31 3.20
C THR A 59 -9.12 -2.77 2.84
#